data_AF-A0A7Y2Y0R7-F1
#
_entry.id   AF-A0A7Y2Y0R7-F1
#
_cell.length_a   1.000
_cell.length_b   1.000
_cell.length_c   1.000
_cell.angle_alpha   90.00
_cell.angle_beta   90.00
_cell.angle_gamma   90.00
#
_symmetry.space_group_name_H-M   'P 1'
#
loop_
_entity.id
_entity.type
_entity.pdbx_description
1 polymer ?
#
loop_
_entity_poly.entity_id
_entity_poly.type
_entity_poly.pdbx_seq_one_letter_code
_entity_poly.pdbx_strand_id
1 'polypeptide(L)'
;LFYNIPARRNFLKSNKVEFRHITDEFHRVALAHPGISFYFYHNDSELFHLNKTSQRKRIINIFGHKTDEKLVPVHEETEVVKINGFICKPEFSKKSRGEQFFFVNDRFIKSPYLHHAVQSAFEGLIKPESYPGYFLYLDVDPTSIDINIHPTKTEIKFDDEHTLYAILRSAVKHSLGQFHLAPMIDFEKDQNLETPYAYQNKEAHIPGIAVNPGFNPFQHESRISGGSGGRYGKRSAEGWENMFVDLESKSSREEAFSSVHFESEAVSGKIFPPAEEKQVNEGTTFQLRRKYIVTTIRSGMLIIDQQRAHQRVLYEKFLRNMTLKESLSQQLLFPVSLQFTPAEMRVIKELHNHLQTLGFVIELAGEEGLNIKGLPPLVPEKQLGSVLDQLIAEYRQENTSNSLSQSDMLAKALCGSVSVKSGDILDPLSQLALVNDLFACKESMLSPFNKPIFITLTENEIDKKFN
;
A
#
# COMPACT_ATOMS: atom_id res chain seq x y z
N LEU A 1 10.96 -1.98 47.05
CA LEU A 1 10.38 -0.88 46.23
C LEU A 1 8.92 -0.68 46.64
N PHE A 2 8.45 0.58 46.75
CA PHE A 2 7.03 0.92 47.02
C PHE A 2 6.39 0.28 48.28
N TYR A 3 7.17 -0.06 49.31
CA TYR A 3 6.62 -0.65 50.54
C TYR A 3 5.69 0.32 51.29
N ASN A 4 5.95 1.63 51.16
CA ASN A 4 5.25 2.75 51.79
C ASN A 4 4.26 3.46 50.86
N ILE A 5 4.09 3.01 49.61
CA ILE A 5 3.15 3.59 48.65
C ILE A 5 2.30 2.46 48.05
N PRO A 6 1.27 1.98 48.76
CA PRO A 6 0.53 0.78 48.40
C PRO A 6 -0.14 0.88 47.02
N ALA A 7 -0.64 2.06 46.66
CA ALA A 7 -1.23 2.30 45.34
C ALA A 7 -0.23 2.00 44.19
N ARG A 8 1.03 2.45 44.31
CA ARG A 8 2.09 2.15 43.31
C ARG A 8 2.52 0.70 43.32
N ARG A 9 2.53 0.06 44.49
CA ARG A 9 2.87 -1.36 44.62
C ARG A 9 1.90 -2.26 43.85
N ASN A 10 0.62 -1.88 43.76
CA ASN A 10 -0.39 -2.62 42.99
C ASN A 10 -0.16 -2.58 41.46
N PHE A 11 0.62 -1.62 40.96
CA PHE A 11 0.97 -1.58 39.53
C PHE A 11 2.10 -2.55 39.15
N LEU A 12 2.84 -3.08 40.13
CA LEU A 12 3.87 -4.09 39.86
C LEU A 12 3.24 -5.31 39.21
N LYS A 13 3.83 -5.74 38.10
CA LYS A 13 3.45 -6.97 37.41
C LYS A 13 4.11 -8.18 38.09
N SER A 14 3.97 -9.35 37.49
CA SER A 14 4.63 -10.55 38.00
C SER A 14 6.15 -10.37 37.99
N ASN A 15 6.84 -11.04 38.92
CA ASN A 15 8.31 -10.98 39.02
C ASN A 15 9.00 -11.25 37.68
N LYS A 16 8.44 -12.15 36.85
CA LYS A 16 8.96 -12.45 35.51
C LYS A 16 8.90 -11.27 34.54
N VAL A 17 7.83 -10.47 34.60
CA VAL A 17 7.65 -9.28 33.75
C VAL A 17 8.56 -8.15 34.21
N GLU A 18 8.60 -7.87 35.51
CA GLU A 18 9.49 -6.85 36.08
C GLU A 18 10.96 -7.20 35.83
N PHE A 19 11.33 -8.47 36.01
CA PHE A 19 12.68 -8.94 35.70
C PHE A 19 13.05 -8.74 34.22
N ARG A 20 12.11 -8.96 33.29
CA ARG A 20 12.32 -8.65 31.86
C ARG A 20 12.56 -7.15 31.66
N HIS A 21 11.77 -6.28 32.28
CA HIS A 21 11.97 -4.83 32.16
C HIS A 21 13.33 -4.37 32.70
N ILE A 22 13.79 -4.94 33.82
CA ILE A 22 15.13 -4.68 34.36
C ILE A 22 16.22 -5.17 33.40
N THR A 23 16.03 -6.35 32.81
CA THR A 23 16.96 -6.92 31.82
C THR A 23 17.03 -6.04 30.57
N ASP A 24 15.88 -5.55 30.07
CA ASP A 24 15.83 -4.65 28.92
C ASP A 24 16.55 -3.32 29.22
N GLU A 25 16.38 -2.78 30.42
CA GLU A 25 17.09 -1.56 30.84
C GLU A 25 18.60 -1.79 30.97
N PHE A 26 19.00 -2.92 31.55
CA PHE A 26 20.39 -3.34 31.61
C PHE A 26 21.02 -3.42 30.22
N HIS A 27 20.33 -4.03 29.25
CA HIS A 27 20.81 -4.09 27.87
C HIS A 27 21.02 -2.71 27.27
N ARG A 28 20.10 -1.75 27.48
CA ARG A 28 20.24 -0.38 26.95
C ARG A 28 21.50 0.29 27.46
N VAL A 29 21.73 0.24 28.78
CA VAL A 29 22.90 0.87 29.40
C VAL A 29 24.20 0.16 28.99
N ALA A 30 24.19 -1.17 28.95
CA ALA A 30 25.38 -1.95 28.60
C ALA A 30 25.80 -1.78 27.14
N LEU A 31 24.83 -1.61 26.22
CA LEU A 31 25.07 -1.38 24.80
C LEU A 31 25.60 0.04 24.53
N ALA A 32 25.06 1.05 25.22
CA ALA A 32 25.54 2.43 25.11
C ALA A 32 27.01 2.58 25.52
N HIS A 33 27.46 1.82 26.53
CA HIS A 33 28.78 2.01 27.12
C HIS A 33 29.68 0.76 27.04
N PRO A 34 30.19 0.39 25.85
CA PRO A 34 31.05 -0.79 25.69
C PRO A 34 32.38 -0.69 26.46
N GLY A 35 32.83 0.53 26.79
CA GLY A 35 34.03 0.79 27.60
C GLY A 35 33.90 0.53 29.11
N ILE A 36 32.72 0.18 29.62
CA ILE A 36 32.45 -0.08 31.04
C ILE A 36 32.24 -1.58 31.27
N SER A 37 32.69 -2.10 32.42
CA SER A 37 32.39 -3.49 32.81
C SER A 37 31.07 -3.56 33.55
N PHE A 38 30.21 -4.52 33.21
CA PHE A 38 28.91 -4.69 33.85
C PHE A 38 28.75 -6.08 34.45
N TYR A 39 28.13 -6.14 35.63
CA TYR A 39 27.68 -7.37 36.26
C TYR A 39 26.17 -7.27 36.50
N PHE A 40 25.43 -8.32 36.17
CA PHE A 40 24.00 -8.41 36.45
C PHE A 40 23.68 -9.72 37.15
N TYR A 41 23.21 -9.60 38.40
CA TYR A 41 22.84 -10.72 39.26
C TYR A 41 21.33 -10.78 39.44
N HIS A 42 20.77 -11.99 39.47
CA HIS A 42 19.38 -12.23 39.83
C HIS A 42 19.29 -13.40 40.81
N ASN A 43 18.75 -13.14 42.01
CA ASN A 43 18.69 -14.12 43.11
C ASN A 43 20.05 -14.81 43.35
N ASP A 44 21.11 -14.00 43.48
CA ASP A 44 22.49 -14.42 43.70
C ASP A 44 23.14 -15.24 42.58
N SER A 45 22.43 -15.46 41.46
CA SER A 45 22.98 -16.04 40.24
C SER A 45 23.51 -14.94 39.31
N GLU A 46 24.75 -15.10 38.85
CA GLU A 46 25.33 -14.24 37.81
C GLU A 46 24.69 -14.57 36.46
N LEU A 47 23.97 -13.60 35.89
CA LEU A 47 23.35 -13.74 34.59
C LEU A 47 24.21 -13.17 33.46
N PHE A 48 24.82 -12.01 33.72
CA PHE A 48 25.74 -11.37 32.78
C PHE A 48 26.98 -10.87 33.48
N HIS A 49 28.12 -11.14 32.85
CA HIS A 49 29.41 -10.54 33.17
C HIS A 49 30.04 -10.04 31.88
N LEU A 50 30.01 -8.73 31.72
CA LEU A 50 30.25 -8.02 30.49
C LEU A 50 31.51 -7.16 30.62
N ASN A 51 32.67 -7.74 30.35
CA ASN A 51 33.97 -7.05 30.37
C ASN A 51 34.05 -5.88 29.38
N LYS A 52 34.98 -4.94 29.59
CA LYS A 52 35.26 -3.83 28.66
C LYS A 52 35.68 -4.36 27.30
N THR A 53 34.97 -3.98 26.23
CA THR A 53 35.18 -4.52 24.88
C THR A 53 34.82 -3.49 23.81
N SER A 54 34.97 -3.86 22.52
CA SER A 54 34.44 -3.09 21.40
C SER A 54 32.92 -3.26 21.28
N GLN A 55 32.27 -2.32 20.59
CA GLN A 55 30.81 -2.28 20.43
C GLN A 55 30.24 -3.55 19.80
N ARG A 56 30.90 -4.09 18.77
CA ARG A 56 30.52 -5.37 18.16
C ARG A 56 30.57 -6.53 19.16
N LYS A 57 31.67 -6.66 19.91
CA LYS A 57 31.84 -7.72 20.93
C LYS A 57 30.84 -7.57 22.08
N ARG A 58 30.52 -6.34 22.48
CA ARG A 58 29.49 -6.05 23.49
C ARG A 58 28.13 -6.61 23.06
N ILE A 59 27.71 -6.37 21.82
CA ILE A 59 26.45 -6.90 21.26
C ILE A 59 26.46 -8.44 21.31
N ILE A 60 27.56 -9.06 20.87
CA ILE A 60 27.70 -10.53 20.86
C ILE A 60 27.62 -11.11 22.28
N ASN A 61 28.24 -10.46 23.27
CA ASN A 61 28.20 -10.95 24.65
C ASN A 61 26.80 -10.86 25.28
N ILE A 62 25.95 -9.93 24.81
CA ILE A 62 24.58 -9.78 25.30
C ILE A 62 23.62 -10.76 24.60
N PHE A 63 23.66 -10.83 23.27
CA PHE A 63 22.70 -11.61 22.47
C PHE A 63 23.20 -13.01 22.08
N GLY A 64 24.45 -13.35 22.44
CA GLY A 64 25.09 -14.64 22.22
C GLY A 64 25.92 -14.71 20.93
N HIS A 65 26.78 -15.74 20.85
CA HIS A 65 27.78 -15.93 19.79
C HIS A 65 27.19 -15.98 18.37
N LYS A 66 25.97 -16.54 18.22
CA LYS A 66 25.26 -16.62 16.93
C LYS A 66 24.91 -15.25 16.33
N THR A 67 25.05 -14.17 17.09
CA THR A 67 24.75 -12.81 16.63
C THR A 67 25.82 -12.29 15.67
N ASP A 68 27.07 -12.70 15.82
CA ASP A 68 28.18 -12.16 15.02
C ASP A 68 27.97 -12.34 13.51
N GLU A 69 27.52 -13.51 13.09
CA GLU A 69 27.23 -13.85 11.69
C GLU A 69 26.10 -13.01 11.07
N LYS A 70 25.27 -12.38 11.92
CA LYS A 70 24.11 -11.59 11.52
C LYS A 70 24.44 -10.11 11.37
N LEU A 71 25.53 -9.63 11.98
CA LEU A 71 25.82 -8.20 12.09
C LEU A 71 26.56 -7.67 10.86
N VAL A 72 25.93 -6.71 10.20
CA VAL A 72 26.46 -5.93 9.08
C VAL A 72 26.82 -4.55 9.61
N PRO A 73 28.07 -4.07 9.46
CA PRO A 73 28.45 -2.75 9.94
C PRO A 73 27.79 -1.65 9.11
N VAL A 74 27.41 -0.57 9.80
CA VAL A 74 26.93 0.67 9.19
C VAL A 74 27.83 1.79 9.68
N HIS A 75 28.37 2.57 8.74
CA HIS A 75 29.20 3.73 9.01
C HIS A 75 28.93 4.79 7.97
N GLU A 76 28.50 5.97 8.40
CA GLU A 76 28.28 7.13 7.55
C GLU A 76 28.63 8.39 8.35
N GLU A 77 29.35 9.32 7.74
CA GLU A 77 29.74 10.58 8.37
C GLU A 77 29.30 11.75 7.49
N THR A 78 28.45 12.60 8.04
CA THR A 78 27.90 13.78 7.39
C THR A 78 28.08 15.00 8.30
N GLU A 79 27.88 16.21 7.77
CA GLU A 79 27.95 17.44 8.56
C GLU A 79 26.89 17.50 9.68
N VAL A 80 25.76 16.82 9.49
CA VAL A 80 24.61 16.86 10.41
C VAL A 80 24.69 15.75 11.46
N VAL A 81 25.11 14.56 11.06
CA VAL A 81 25.13 13.37 11.93
C VAL A 81 26.25 12.40 11.53
N LYS A 82 26.86 11.79 12.55
CA LYS A 82 27.72 10.62 12.39
C LYS A 82 26.96 9.38 12.81
N ILE A 83 26.81 8.42 11.90
CA ILE A 83 26.08 7.17 12.14
C ILE A 83 27.10 6.04 12.20
N ASN A 84 27.09 5.32 13.32
CA ASN A 84 27.89 4.12 13.54
C ASN A 84 27.00 2.99 14.04
N GLY A 85 27.38 1.75 13.78
CA GLY A 85 26.76 0.60 14.42
C GLY A 85 26.59 -0.59 13.52
N PHE A 86 25.53 -1.35 13.75
CA PHE A 86 25.29 -2.61 13.06
C PHE A 86 23.80 -2.81 12.77
N ILE A 87 23.51 -3.37 11.61
CA ILE A 87 22.19 -3.88 11.24
C ILE A 87 22.25 -5.41 11.12
N CYS A 88 21.14 -6.08 11.39
CA CYS A 88 21.03 -7.52 11.16
C CYS A 88 20.74 -7.80 9.69
N LYS A 89 21.35 -8.85 9.12
CA LYS A 89 21.04 -9.29 7.75
C LYS A 89 19.54 -9.55 7.58
N PRO A 90 18.94 -9.28 6.40
CA PRO A 90 17.51 -9.49 6.13
C PRO A 90 17.00 -10.89 6.48
N GLU A 91 17.82 -11.92 6.25
CA GLU A 91 17.52 -13.34 6.54
C GLU A 91 17.22 -13.62 8.02
N PHE A 92 17.75 -12.79 8.93
CA PHE A 92 17.57 -12.94 10.38
C PHE A 92 16.53 -11.96 10.95
N SER A 93 15.69 -11.37 10.09
CA SER A 93 14.55 -10.55 10.53
C SER A 93 13.60 -11.34 11.44
N LYS A 94 13.03 -10.65 12.43
CA LYS A 94 12.22 -11.27 13.49
C LYS A 94 10.76 -10.85 13.39
N LYS A 95 9.86 -11.70 13.88
CA LYS A 95 8.44 -11.36 14.06
C LYS A 95 8.19 -10.38 15.22
N SER A 96 9.19 -10.17 16.08
CA SER A 96 9.10 -9.30 17.25
C SER A 96 10.18 -8.21 17.21
N ARG A 97 9.86 -7.02 17.72
CA ARG A 97 10.69 -5.80 17.73
C ARG A 97 11.81 -5.81 18.79
N GLY A 98 12.28 -6.98 19.22
CA GLY A 98 13.15 -7.11 20.40
C GLY A 98 14.59 -6.62 20.23
N GLU A 99 15.11 -6.51 19.01
CA GLU A 99 16.51 -6.14 18.73
C GLU A 99 16.60 -4.81 17.99
N GLN A 100 15.97 -3.77 18.53
CA GLN A 100 15.86 -2.45 17.90
C GLN A 100 16.37 -1.39 18.85
N PHE A 101 17.61 -0.94 18.63
CA PHE A 101 18.28 0.00 19.51
C PHE A 101 18.82 1.19 18.72
N PHE A 102 18.35 2.37 19.13
CA PHE A 102 18.93 3.65 18.73
C PHE A 102 19.57 4.30 19.95
N PHE A 103 20.76 4.82 19.74
CA PHE A 103 21.47 5.64 20.71
C PHE A 103 21.80 6.98 20.06
N VAL A 104 21.46 8.07 20.73
CA VAL A 104 21.82 9.43 20.30
C VAL A 104 22.71 10.03 21.38
N ASN A 105 23.96 10.33 21.06
CA ASN A 105 24.95 10.80 22.05
C ASN A 105 24.95 9.92 23.32
N ASP A 106 25.12 8.61 23.13
CA ASP A 106 25.07 7.55 24.16
C ASP A 106 23.73 7.37 24.91
N ARG A 107 22.67 8.10 24.54
CA ARG A 107 21.34 7.96 25.16
C ARG A 107 20.46 7.04 24.33
N PHE A 108 19.89 6.00 24.95
CA PHE A 108 18.87 5.17 24.30
C PHE A 108 17.61 5.99 23.98
N ILE A 109 17.14 5.89 22.75
CA ILE A 109 15.90 6.54 22.31
C ILE A 109 14.92 5.57 21.66
N LYS A 110 13.65 5.95 21.68
CA LYS A 110 12.58 5.37 20.88
C LYS A 110 12.05 6.45 19.96
N SER A 111 12.24 6.25 18.66
CA SER A 111 11.67 7.12 17.64
C SER A 111 10.96 6.27 16.60
N PRO A 112 9.61 6.28 16.57
CA PRO A 112 8.84 5.62 15.53
C PRO A 112 9.24 6.09 14.12
N TYR A 113 9.61 7.36 13.99
CA TYR A 113 10.02 7.97 12.73
C TYR A 113 11.35 7.41 12.21
N LEU A 114 12.38 7.33 13.07
CA LEU A 114 13.66 6.72 12.70
C LEU A 114 13.54 5.19 12.52
N HIS A 115 12.65 4.54 13.28
CA HIS A 115 12.34 3.11 13.07
C HIS A 115 11.78 2.88 11.66
N HIS A 116 10.88 3.77 11.22
CA HIS A 116 10.33 3.72 9.87
C HIS A 116 11.43 3.92 8.81
N ALA A 117 12.40 4.82 9.03
CA ALA A 117 13.53 5.01 8.11
C ALA A 117 14.31 3.72 7.86
N VAL A 118 14.65 2.99 8.93
CA VAL A 118 15.33 1.70 8.84
C VAL A 118 14.43 0.66 8.18
N GLN A 119 13.15 0.57 8.59
CA GLN A 119 12.19 -0.36 7.99
C GLN A 119 12.05 -0.15 6.48
N SER A 120 11.97 1.11 6.01
CA SER A 120 11.91 1.48 4.59
C SER A 120 13.22 1.21 3.84
N ALA A 121 14.37 1.12 4.52
CA ALA A 121 15.62 0.69 3.89
C ALA A 121 15.67 -0.84 3.67
N PHE A 122 14.94 -1.60 4.49
CA PHE A 122 14.77 -3.05 4.35
C PHE A 122 13.58 -3.44 3.47
N GLU A 123 12.89 -2.47 2.85
CA GLU A 123 11.69 -2.74 2.07
C GLU A 123 11.97 -3.82 1.02
N GLY A 124 11.16 -4.88 1.14
CA GLY A 124 11.32 -6.26 0.69
C GLY A 124 12.65 -6.82 0.24
N LEU A 125 13.62 -6.55 1.08
CA LEU A 125 14.60 -7.56 1.45
C LEU A 125 14.06 -8.51 2.53
N ILE A 126 13.03 -8.11 3.28
CA ILE A 126 12.43 -8.90 4.38
C ILE A 126 10.95 -9.25 4.13
N LYS A 127 10.48 -10.32 4.76
CA LYS A 127 9.07 -10.77 4.67
C LYS A 127 8.11 -9.73 5.25
N PRO A 128 6.85 -9.67 4.76
CA PRO A 128 5.80 -8.87 5.38
C PRO A 128 5.66 -9.18 6.88
N GLU A 129 5.38 -8.15 7.69
CA GLU A 129 5.29 -8.23 9.16
C GLU A 129 6.54 -8.70 9.90
N SER A 130 7.69 -8.70 9.22
CA SER A 130 8.98 -8.91 9.87
C SER A 130 9.64 -7.58 10.19
N TYR A 131 10.45 -7.57 11.24
CA TYR A 131 11.14 -6.40 11.74
C TYR A 131 12.66 -6.60 11.61
N PRO A 132 13.38 -5.62 11.05
CA PRO A 132 14.84 -5.66 11.04
C PRO A 132 15.36 -5.44 12.46
N GLY A 133 16.42 -6.17 12.80
CA GLY A 133 17.21 -5.91 14.00
C GLY A 133 18.32 -4.90 13.69
N TYR A 134 18.60 -3.99 14.61
CA TYR A 134 19.66 -3.00 14.47
C TYR A 134 20.11 -2.43 15.82
N PHE A 135 21.37 -1.98 15.82
CA PHE A 135 22.09 -1.37 16.92
C PHE A 135 22.82 -0.15 16.35
N LEU A 136 22.14 1.00 16.32
CA LEU A 136 22.61 2.20 15.64
C LEU A 136 22.89 3.31 16.65
N TYR A 137 24.02 3.96 16.49
CA TYR A 137 24.58 5.00 17.34
C TYR A 137 24.75 6.25 16.48
N LEU A 138 24.09 7.32 16.87
CA LEU A 138 24.03 8.58 16.17
C LEU A 138 24.70 9.63 17.05
N ASP A 139 25.79 10.20 16.55
CA ASP A 139 26.44 11.34 17.18
C ASP A 139 25.98 12.60 16.44
N VAL A 140 25.31 13.48 17.17
CA VAL A 140 24.70 14.73 16.67
C VAL A 140 25.11 15.88 17.56
N ASP A 141 25.13 17.10 17.01
CA ASP A 141 25.37 18.30 17.81
C ASP A 141 24.33 18.41 18.94
N PRO A 142 24.73 18.45 20.22
CA PRO A 142 23.80 18.59 21.35
C PRO A 142 22.90 19.83 21.28
N THR A 143 23.29 20.86 20.53
CA THR A 143 22.47 22.07 20.34
C THR A 143 21.31 21.87 19.38
N SER A 144 21.42 20.89 18.48
CA SER A 144 20.42 20.55 17.45
C SER A 144 19.33 19.58 17.93
N ILE A 145 19.35 19.22 19.22
CA ILE A 145 18.43 18.26 19.83
C ILE A 145 17.81 18.79 21.11
N ASP A 146 16.50 18.54 21.27
CA ASP A 146 15.78 18.77 22.51
C ASP A 146 15.47 17.44 23.19
N ILE A 147 16.02 17.24 24.39
CA ILE A 147 15.87 16.03 25.20
C ILE A 147 14.73 16.20 26.24
N ASN A 148 14.25 17.42 26.47
CA ASN A 148 13.31 17.73 27.55
C ASN A 148 11.83 17.56 27.16
N ILE A 149 11.51 16.47 26.47
CA ILE A 149 10.16 16.23 25.93
C ILE A 149 9.39 15.23 26.78
N HIS A 150 10.08 14.18 27.26
CA HIS A 150 9.47 13.11 28.04
C HIS A 150 10.18 12.90 29.39
N PRO A 151 9.45 12.61 30.50
CA PRO A 151 10.03 12.43 31.83
C PRO A 151 11.10 11.34 31.93
N THR A 152 11.03 10.28 31.09
CA THR A 152 12.06 9.22 31.02
C THR A 152 13.20 9.54 30.05
N LYS A 153 13.14 10.66 29.30
CA LYS A 153 14.14 11.09 28.32
C LYS A 153 14.49 9.99 27.30
N THR A 154 13.47 9.22 26.91
CA THR A 154 13.57 8.19 25.85
C THR A 154 13.12 8.72 24.49
N GLU A 155 12.55 9.91 24.45
CA GLU A 155 12.13 10.61 23.24
C GLU A 155 12.96 11.90 23.13
N ILE A 156 13.41 12.20 21.92
CA ILE A 156 14.21 13.36 21.57
C ILE A 156 13.59 13.97 20.32
N LYS A 157 13.54 15.29 20.25
CA LYS A 157 13.15 16.04 19.05
C LYS A 157 14.41 16.58 18.42
N PHE A 158 14.54 16.39 17.12
CA PHE A 158 15.64 16.95 16.36
C PHE A 158 15.17 18.24 15.66
N ASP A 159 16.07 19.19 15.48
CA ASP A 159 15.75 20.41 14.72
C ASP A 159 15.42 20.09 13.25
N ASP A 160 16.17 19.17 12.63
CA ASP A 160 15.93 18.68 11.27
C ASP A 160 15.79 17.15 11.22
N GLU A 161 14.61 16.67 11.58
CA GLU A 161 14.28 15.23 11.55
C GLU A 161 14.25 14.66 10.12
N HIS A 162 13.88 15.47 9.12
CA HIS A 162 13.75 15.00 7.72
C HIS A 162 15.10 14.67 7.09
N THR A 163 16.10 15.54 7.31
CA THR A 163 17.46 15.29 6.85
C THR A 163 18.05 14.06 7.55
N LEU A 164 17.86 13.94 8.87
CA LEU A 164 18.30 12.77 9.63
C LEU A 164 17.68 11.47 9.10
N TYR A 165 16.38 11.49 8.78
CA TYR A 165 15.67 10.35 8.20
C TYR A 165 16.29 9.92 6.85
N ALA A 166 16.55 10.88 5.97
CA ALA A 166 17.11 10.62 4.65
C ALA A 166 18.53 10.03 4.75
N ILE A 167 19.38 10.62 5.60
CA ILE A 167 20.75 10.13 5.84
C ILE A 167 20.72 8.73 6.42
N LEU A 168 19.91 8.48 7.46
CA LEU A 168 19.79 7.17 8.09
C LEU A 168 19.31 6.09 7.10
N ARG A 169 18.28 6.40 6.31
CA ARG A 169 17.77 5.47 5.28
C ARG A 169 18.84 5.18 4.23
N SER A 170 19.56 6.21 3.77
CA SER A 170 20.62 6.08 2.78
C SER A 170 21.78 5.22 3.31
N ALA A 171 22.26 5.49 4.52
CA ALA A 171 23.35 4.76 5.17
C ALA A 171 23.01 3.26 5.32
N VAL A 172 21.80 2.94 5.78
CA VAL A 172 21.35 1.54 5.91
C VAL A 172 21.25 0.86 4.55
N LYS A 173 20.69 1.54 3.53
CA LYS A 173 20.57 1.00 2.18
C LYS A 173 21.94 0.77 1.53
N HIS A 174 22.87 1.69 1.74
CA HIS A 174 24.27 1.57 1.30
C HIS A 174 24.91 0.33 1.93
N SER A 175 24.83 0.16 3.25
CA SER A 175 25.41 -1.02 3.91
C SER A 175 24.77 -2.33 3.42
N LEU A 176 23.46 -2.38 3.20
CA LEU A 176 22.81 -3.57 2.64
C LEU A 176 23.29 -3.90 1.21
N GLY A 177 23.53 -2.87 0.39
CA GLY A 177 24.09 -3.02 -0.96
C GLY A 177 25.56 -3.46 -0.96
N GLN A 178 26.40 -2.83 -0.12
CA GLN A 178 27.85 -3.10 -0.04
C GLN A 178 28.16 -4.55 0.33
N PHE A 179 27.36 -5.15 1.22
CA PHE A 179 27.55 -6.54 1.66
C PHE A 179 26.81 -7.56 0.79
N HIS A 180 26.31 -7.17 -0.39
CA HIS A 180 25.58 -8.02 -1.35
C HIS A 180 24.33 -8.69 -0.75
N LEU A 181 23.74 -8.06 0.27
CA LEU A 181 22.54 -8.56 0.97
C LEU A 181 21.25 -8.01 0.33
N ALA A 182 21.39 -6.98 -0.49
CA ALA A 182 20.45 -6.63 -1.53
C ALA A 182 20.96 -7.19 -2.86
N PRO A 183 20.09 -7.69 -3.77
CA PRO A 183 20.50 -7.99 -5.13
C PRO A 183 21.24 -6.78 -5.69
N MET A 184 22.41 -7.01 -6.29
CA MET A 184 23.16 -5.94 -6.95
C MET A 184 22.19 -5.18 -7.85
N ILE A 185 22.21 -3.84 -7.75
CA ILE A 185 21.46 -2.99 -8.67
C ILE A 185 21.99 -3.34 -10.06
N ASP A 186 21.20 -4.09 -10.79
CA ASP A 186 21.37 -4.26 -12.21
C ASP A 186 21.01 -2.90 -12.83
N PHE A 187 22.02 -2.13 -13.24
CA PHE A 187 21.85 -0.80 -13.80
C PHE A 187 21.03 -0.80 -15.10
N GLU A 188 20.76 -1.98 -15.65
CA GLU A 188 19.87 -2.21 -16.80
C GLU A 188 18.38 -2.38 -16.40
N LYS A 189 18.06 -2.45 -15.10
CA LYS A 189 16.72 -2.80 -14.59
C LYS A 189 16.00 -1.58 -13.99
N ASP A 190 14.88 -1.20 -14.59
CA ASP A 190 14.11 0.01 -14.24
C ASP A 190 13.35 -0.16 -12.91
N GLN A 191 13.69 0.63 -11.89
CA GLN A 191 13.09 0.60 -10.54
C GLN A 191 11.58 0.91 -10.53
N ASN A 192 11.03 1.46 -11.62
CA ASN A 192 9.62 1.80 -11.73
C ASN A 192 8.69 0.58 -11.92
N LEU A 193 9.25 -0.61 -12.20
CA LEU A 193 8.50 -1.83 -12.47
C LEU A 193 8.41 -2.79 -11.27
N GLU A 194 8.99 -2.43 -10.12
CA GLU A 194 8.88 -3.25 -8.91
C GLU A 194 7.62 -2.91 -8.11
N THR A 195 6.81 -3.94 -7.82
CA THR A 195 5.65 -3.80 -6.94
C THR A 195 6.11 -3.53 -5.52
N PRO A 196 5.58 -2.50 -4.82
CA PRO A 196 5.92 -2.23 -3.44
C PRO A 196 5.63 -3.47 -2.59
N TYR A 197 6.61 -3.86 -1.77
CA TYR A 197 6.61 -5.15 -1.08
C TYR A 197 5.42 -5.37 -0.13
N ALA A 198 4.75 -4.30 0.27
CA ALA A 198 3.51 -4.33 1.04
C ALA A 198 2.33 -5.03 0.34
N TYR A 199 2.37 -5.18 -0.99
CA TYR A 199 1.28 -5.74 -1.81
C TYR A 199 1.57 -7.13 -2.35
N GLN A 200 2.76 -7.68 -2.08
CA GLN A 200 3.20 -8.95 -2.67
C GLN A 200 2.39 -10.18 -2.20
N ASN A 201 1.76 -10.11 -1.01
CA ASN A 201 1.07 -11.25 -0.40
C ASN A 201 -0.32 -10.91 0.18
N LYS A 202 -0.95 -9.81 -0.24
CA LYS A 202 -2.29 -9.46 0.25
C LYS A 202 -3.37 -10.03 -0.66
N GLU A 203 -4.23 -10.88 -0.10
CA GLU A 203 -5.44 -11.34 -0.78
C GLU A 203 -6.49 -10.22 -0.82
N ALA A 204 -7.14 -10.06 -1.96
CA ALA A 204 -8.13 -9.03 -2.20
C ALA A 204 -9.44 -9.36 -1.48
N HIS A 205 -9.88 -8.49 -0.56
CA HIS A 205 -11.17 -8.63 0.11
C HIS A 205 -12.21 -7.74 -0.57
N ILE A 206 -13.32 -8.35 -1.00
CA ILE A 206 -14.39 -7.67 -1.73
C ILE A 206 -15.25 -6.91 -0.70
N PRO A 207 -15.49 -5.60 -0.86
CA PRO A 207 -16.34 -4.85 0.07
C PRO A 207 -17.81 -5.28 -0.08
N GLY A 208 -18.46 -5.56 1.05
CA GLY A 208 -19.88 -5.90 1.10
C GLY A 208 -20.76 -4.68 0.89
N ILE A 209 -21.71 -4.76 -0.04
CA ILE A 209 -22.66 -3.67 -0.33
C ILE A 209 -23.78 -3.72 0.72
N ALA A 210 -23.86 -2.69 1.57
CA ALA A 210 -25.02 -2.44 2.43
C ALA A 210 -26.01 -1.52 1.68
N VAL A 211 -27.07 -2.09 1.10
CA VAL A 211 -28.11 -1.30 0.41
C VAL A 211 -29.16 -0.87 1.42
N ASN A 212 -29.40 0.43 1.55
CA ASN A 212 -30.53 0.95 2.32
C ASN A 212 -31.83 0.78 1.51
N PRO A 213 -32.76 -0.10 1.93
CA PRO A 213 -33.94 -0.44 1.15
C PRO A 213 -34.97 0.70 1.06
N GLY A 214 -34.78 1.81 1.79
CA GLY A 214 -35.66 2.98 1.75
C GLY A 214 -35.26 4.06 0.74
N PHE A 215 -34.18 3.87 -0.03
CA PHE A 215 -33.68 4.91 -0.94
C PHE A 215 -34.49 4.96 -2.24
N ASN A 216 -35.31 6.01 -2.42
CA ASN A 216 -36.07 6.25 -3.65
C ASN A 216 -35.55 7.51 -4.39
N PRO A 217 -34.93 7.36 -5.56
CA PRO A 217 -34.24 8.44 -6.26
C PRO A 217 -35.15 9.37 -7.09
N PHE A 218 -36.49 9.22 -7.02
CA PHE A 218 -37.44 9.97 -7.87
C PHE A 218 -38.48 10.82 -7.12
N GLN A 219 -38.36 11.00 -5.80
CA GLN A 219 -39.21 11.97 -5.11
C GLN A 219 -38.68 13.39 -5.38
N HIS A 220 -39.34 14.09 -6.30
CA HIS A 220 -39.15 15.53 -6.48
C HIS A 220 -39.71 16.28 -5.26
N GLU A 221 -38.87 17.10 -4.62
CA GLU A 221 -39.27 18.06 -3.60
C GLU A 221 -40.29 19.06 -4.17
N SER A 222 -41.57 18.72 -4.05
CA SER A 222 -42.67 19.67 -4.28
C SER A 222 -42.87 20.47 -3.00
N ARG A 223 -42.43 21.73 -3.01
CA ARG A 223 -42.95 22.73 -2.09
C ARG A 223 -44.37 23.07 -2.53
N ILE A 224 -45.37 22.83 -1.69
CA ILE A 224 -46.49 23.76 -1.42
C ILE A 224 -47.07 23.45 -0.03
N SER A 225 -47.36 24.56 0.64
CA SER A 225 -48.04 24.79 1.90
C SER A 225 -49.39 24.10 2.07
N GLY A 226 -49.68 23.69 3.32
CA GLY A 226 -51.03 23.76 3.88
C GLY A 226 -51.57 22.47 4.50
N GLY A 227 -51.45 22.37 5.82
CA GLY A 227 -52.57 21.92 6.66
C GLY A 227 -52.74 20.42 6.94
N SER A 228 -52.32 20.04 8.15
CA SER A 228 -52.96 19.05 9.02
C SER A 228 -52.67 17.54 8.82
N GLY A 229 -51.82 17.03 9.72
CA GLY A 229 -52.25 15.89 10.56
C GLY A 229 -51.50 14.57 10.39
N GLY A 230 -50.26 14.48 10.89
CA GLY A 230 -49.60 13.19 11.07
C GLY A 230 -48.19 13.31 11.66
N ARG A 231 -48.08 13.14 12.98
CA ARG A 231 -46.83 13.24 13.76
C ARG A 231 -45.75 12.28 13.26
N TYR A 232 -44.63 12.82 12.79
CA TYR A 232 -43.32 12.18 12.90
C TYR A 232 -42.37 13.16 13.59
N GLY A 233 -41.81 12.74 14.72
CA GLY A 233 -41.03 13.60 15.62
C GLY A 233 -39.69 14.01 15.00
N LYS A 234 -39.49 15.31 14.82
CA LYS A 234 -38.14 15.89 14.72
C LYS A 234 -37.42 15.66 16.06
N ARG A 235 -36.25 15.02 16.03
CA ARG A 235 -35.22 15.30 17.03
C ARG A 235 -34.44 16.52 16.57
N SER A 236 -34.18 17.42 17.51
CA SER A 236 -33.67 18.76 17.31
C SER A 236 -32.31 18.77 16.63
N ALA A 237 -32.16 19.68 15.67
CA ALA A 237 -30.87 20.12 15.16
C ALA A 237 -30.37 21.29 16.02
N GLU A 238 -30.28 21.08 17.33
CA GLU A 238 -29.47 21.94 18.19
C GLU A 238 -28.04 21.41 18.12
N GLY A 239 -27.15 22.16 17.45
CA GLY A 239 -25.73 21.81 17.35
C GLY A 239 -25.03 22.30 16.10
N TRP A 240 -25.76 22.65 15.04
CA TRP A 240 -25.14 23.17 13.81
C TRP A 240 -24.83 24.67 13.87
N GLU A 241 -25.56 25.42 14.70
CA GLU A 241 -25.32 26.86 14.91
C GLU A 241 -24.09 27.14 15.80
N ASN A 242 -23.46 26.13 16.41
CA ASN A 242 -22.22 26.29 17.18
C ASN A 242 -20.94 25.89 16.42
N MET A 243 -21.02 25.45 15.17
CA MET A 243 -19.83 25.10 14.37
C MET A 243 -19.36 26.23 13.42
N PHE A 244 -20.13 27.32 13.32
CA PHE A 244 -19.78 28.50 12.51
C PHE A 244 -19.53 29.77 13.34
N VAL A 245 -19.33 29.66 14.65
CA VAL A 245 -19.07 30.81 15.52
C VAL A 245 -17.57 31.14 15.66
N ASP A 246 -16.65 30.27 15.23
CA ASP A 246 -15.20 30.50 15.43
C ASP A 246 -14.42 30.94 14.18
N LEU A 247 -15.11 31.38 13.12
CA LEU A 247 -14.48 32.00 11.95
C LEU A 247 -14.79 33.49 11.77
N GLU A 248 -15.46 34.13 12.73
CA GLU A 248 -15.58 35.60 12.74
C GLU A 248 -15.63 36.14 14.16
N SER A 249 -14.47 36.45 14.75
CA SER A 249 -14.18 37.83 15.15
C SER A 249 -12.86 37.94 15.95
N LYS A 250 -12.07 38.94 15.54
CA LYS A 250 -11.22 39.80 16.41
C LYS A 250 -9.88 39.19 16.86
N SER A 251 -8.73 39.63 16.34
CA SER A 251 -8.14 40.98 16.51
C SER A 251 -8.46 41.58 17.88
N SER A 252 -7.42 41.82 18.68
CA SER A 252 -7.31 42.60 19.93
C SER A 252 -7.72 41.95 21.27
N ARG A 253 -6.69 41.71 22.09
CA ARG A 253 -6.54 41.83 23.57
C ARG A 253 -7.75 42.37 24.38
N GLU A 254 -8.07 41.72 25.50
CA GLU A 254 -7.96 42.24 26.90
C GLU A 254 -8.42 41.19 27.96
N GLU A 255 -8.21 41.52 29.23
CA GLU A 255 -7.92 40.68 30.42
C GLU A 255 -9.10 39.99 31.16
N ALA A 256 -8.71 39.11 32.11
CA ALA A 256 -9.27 38.89 33.46
C ALA A 256 -10.15 37.65 33.78
N PHE A 257 -9.54 36.74 34.59
CA PHE A 257 -10.05 35.93 35.71
C PHE A 257 -11.55 35.59 35.84
N SER A 258 -11.90 34.30 36.05
CA SER A 258 -12.06 33.70 37.39
C SER A 258 -12.76 32.32 37.39
N SER A 259 -12.15 31.33 38.07
CA SER A 259 -12.79 30.36 39.00
C SER A 259 -13.76 29.28 38.40
N VAL A 260 -13.88 28.00 38.79
CA VAL A 260 -13.33 27.06 39.79
C VAL A 260 -13.63 25.63 39.28
N HIS A 261 -12.75 24.67 39.63
CA HIS A 261 -12.86 23.20 39.62
C HIS A 261 -14.24 22.52 39.78
N PHE A 262 -14.39 21.30 39.23
CA PHE A 262 -14.35 20.05 40.04
C PHE A 262 -13.97 18.83 39.18
N GLU A 263 -12.94 18.13 39.63
CA GLU A 263 -12.64 16.75 39.22
C GLU A 263 -13.72 15.81 39.76
N SER A 264 -14.11 14.82 38.96
CA SER A 264 -14.38 13.47 39.47
C SER A 264 -14.15 12.46 38.35
N GLU A 265 -13.22 11.55 38.63
CA GLU A 265 -12.91 10.39 37.82
C GLU A 265 -14.13 9.51 37.54
N ALA A 266 -14.20 8.98 36.33
CA ALA A 266 -14.30 7.53 36.16
C ALA A 266 -13.72 7.14 34.79
N VAL A 267 -12.49 6.65 34.82
CA VAL A 267 -11.90 5.89 33.72
C VAL A 267 -12.73 4.64 33.53
N SER A 268 -13.57 4.62 32.49
CA SER A 268 -13.99 3.39 31.83
C SER A 268 -13.36 3.39 30.44
N GLY A 269 -12.26 2.65 30.32
CA GLY A 269 -11.48 2.56 29.09
C GLY A 269 -12.30 2.00 27.95
N LYS A 270 -12.38 2.74 26.84
CA LYS A 270 -12.68 2.16 25.53
C LYS A 270 -11.39 1.65 24.92
N ILE A 271 -11.34 0.34 24.72
CA ILE A 271 -10.20 -0.50 24.34
C ILE A 271 -9.83 -0.39 22.84
N PHE A 272 -10.40 0.56 22.09
CA PHE A 272 -10.06 0.79 20.69
C PHE A 272 -10.07 2.30 20.38
N PRO A 273 -8.94 2.90 19.93
CA PRO A 273 -8.97 4.20 19.29
C PRO A 273 -9.73 4.09 17.95
N PRO A 274 -10.51 5.10 17.55
CA PRO A 274 -11.07 5.15 16.20
C PRO A 274 -9.93 5.23 15.20
N ALA A 275 -10.05 4.48 14.10
CA ALA A 275 -9.07 4.45 13.03
C ALA A 275 -8.85 5.87 12.48
N GLU A 276 -7.63 6.37 12.60
CA GLU A 276 -7.18 7.56 11.90
C GLU A 276 -7.24 7.30 10.39
N GLU A 277 -8.01 8.14 9.70
CA GLU A 277 -8.10 8.19 8.24
C GLU A 277 -6.71 8.45 7.66
N LYS A 278 -6.14 7.43 7.01
CA LYS A 278 -4.95 7.58 6.18
C LYS A 278 -5.32 8.43 4.95
N GLN A 279 -4.83 9.66 4.89
CA GLN A 279 -4.74 10.38 3.63
C GLN A 279 -3.85 9.60 2.67
N VAL A 280 -4.48 8.96 1.68
CA VAL A 280 -3.80 8.41 0.50
C VAL A 280 -3.48 9.60 -0.39
N ASN A 281 -2.25 9.73 -0.88
CA ASN A 281 -1.93 10.63 -1.98
C ASN A 281 -2.78 10.22 -3.19
N GLU A 282 -3.93 10.87 -3.39
CA GLU A 282 -4.76 10.70 -4.57
C GLU A 282 -3.97 11.19 -5.78
N GLY A 283 -3.51 10.28 -6.64
CA GLY A 283 -3.12 10.64 -7.99
C GLY A 283 -4.33 11.28 -8.66
N THR A 284 -4.24 12.57 -9.00
CA THR A 284 -5.35 13.33 -9.58
C THR A 284 -5.57 12.90 -11.03
N THR A 285 -6.28 11.78 -11.22
CA THR A 285 -6.77 11.37 -12.53
C THR A 285 -8.12 12.01 -12.79
N PHE A 286 -8.31 12.57 -13.98
CA PHE A 286 -9.63 13.00 -14.43
C PHE A 286 -9.90 12.58 -15.87
N GLN A 287 -11.18 12.41 -16.18
CA GLN A 287 -11.62 12.02 -17.51
C GLN A 287 -11.95 13.25 -18.35
N LEU A 288 -11.23 13.43 -19.46
CA LEU A 288 -11.47 14.49 -20.42
C LEU A 288 -12.40 14.01 -21.55
N ARG A 289 -13.56 14.67 -21.67
CA ARG A 289 -14.59 14.41 -22.71
C ARG A 289 -14.99 12.94 -22.86
N ARG A 290 -14.97 12.18 -21.76
CA ARG A 290 -15.31 10.74 -21.73
C ARG A 290 -14.54 9.88 -22.74
N LYS A 291 -13.34 10.31 -23.10
CA LYS A 291 -12.50 9.67 -24.13
C LYS A 291 -11.06 9.54 -23.69
N TYR A 292 -10.55 10.57 -23.02
CA TYR A 292 -9.17 10.59 -22.55
C TYR A 292 -9.14 10.56 -21.03
N ILE A 293 -8.15 9.88 -20.47
CA ILE A 293 -7.79 9.97 -19.05
C ILE A 293 -6.53 10.82 -18.98
N VAL A 294 -6.57 11.83 -18.12
CA VAL A 294 -5.46 12.74 -17.91
C VAL A 294 -4.90 12.50 -16.51
N THR A 295 -3.60 12.32 -16.43
CA THR A 295 -2.87 12.18 -15.16
C THR A 295 -1.64 13.08 -15.14
N THR A 296 -1.28 13.56 -13.96
CA THR A 296 -0.13 14.43 -13.76
C THR A 296 1.12 13.59 -13.45
N ILE A 297 2.24 13.97 -14.03
CA ILE A 297 3.56 13.35 -13.78
C ILE A 297 4.59 14.46 -13.53
N ARG A 298 5.74 14.14 -12.93
CA ARG A 298 6.77 15.14 -12.61
C ARG A 298 7.31 15.90 -13.84
N SER A 299 7.24 15.30 -15.02
CA SER A 299 7.71 15.88 -16.28
C SER A 299 6.63 16.62 -17.07
N GLY A 300 5.40 16.71 -16.55
CA GLY A 300 4.26 17.38 -17.19
C GLY A 300 2.95 16.60 -17.04
N MET A 301 2.24 16.40 -18.14
CA MET A 301 0.90 15.81 -18.14
C MET A 301 0.77 14.70 -19.18
N LEU A 302 0.19 13.58 -18.76
CA LEU A 302 -0.05 12.43 -19.62
C LEU A 302 -1.51 12.40 -20.08
N ILE A 303 -1.73 12.28 -21.39
CA ILE A 303 -3.06 12.14 -21.97
C ILE A 303 -3.17 10.74 -22.57
N ILE A 304 -4.02 9.91 -21.97
CA ILE A 304 -4.21 8.50 -22.33
C ILE A 304 -5.55 8.34 -23.04
N ASP A 305 -5.56 7.68 -24.21
CA ASP A 305 -6.79 7.23 -24.86
C ASP A 305 -7.35 6.02 -24.10
N GLN A 306 -8.48 6.23 -23.42
CA GLN A 306 -9.08 5.26 -22.50
C GLN A 306 -9.42 3.93 -23.16
N GLN A 307 -10.00 3.98 -24.35
CA GLN A 307 -10.40 2.78 -25.07
C GLN A 307 -9.17 1.98 -25.49
N ARG A 308 -8.15 2.65 -26.03
CA ARG A 308 -6.92 1.99 -26.48
C ARG A 308 -6.12 1.40 -25.31
N ALA A 309 -6.06 2.13 -24.20
CA ALA A 309 -5.42 1.66 -22.98
C ALA A 309 -6.08 0.38 -22.48
N HIS A 310 -7.41 0.38 -22.40
CA HIS A 310 -8.14 -0.80 -21.91
C HIS A 310 -8.07 -1.98 -22.88
N GLN A 311 -8.08 -1.73 -24.19
CA GLN A 311 -7.82 -2.76 -25.20
C GLN A 311 -6.45 -3.42 -24.98
N ARG A 312 -5.41 -2.64 -24.72
CA ARG A 312 -4.06 -3.17 -24.50
C ARG A 312 -3.99 -4.03 -23.23
N VAL A 313 -4.55 -3.53 -22.14
CA VAL A 313 -4.62 -4.25 -20.86
C VAL A 313 -5.35 -5.59 -21.01
N LEU A 314 -6.52 -5.58 -21.64
CA LEU A 314 -7.31 -6.80 -21.86
C LEU A 314 -6.59 -7.78 -22.78
N TYR A 315 -5.99 -7.29 -23.86
CA TYR A 315 -5.26 -8.11 -24.82
C TYR A 315 -4.11 -8.89 -24.16
N GLU A 316 -3.28 -8.21 -23.35
CA GLU A 316 -2.19 -8.89 -22.63
C GLU A 316 -2.72 -9.90 -21.58
N LYS A 317 -3.81 -9.57 -20.89
CA LYS A 317 -4.47 -10.50 -19.96
C LYS A 317 -4.99 -11.75 -20.68
N PHE A 318 -5.65 -11.60 -21.84
CA PHE A 318 -6.14 -12.73 -22.63
C PHE A 318 -4.99 -13.60 -23.16
N LEU A 319 -3.93 -12.99 -23.70
CA LEU A 319 -2.75 -13.73 -24.17
C LEU A 319 -2.06 -14.50 -23.03
N ARG A 320 -1.93 -13.88 -21.85
CA ARG A 320 -1.35 -14.54 -20.67
C ARG A 320 -2.17 -15.76 -20.27
N ASN A 321 -3.49 -15.64 -20.20
CA ASN A 321 -4.39 -16.75 -19.83
C ASN A 321 -4.31 -17.90 -20.85
N MET A 322 -4.25 -17.59 -22.16
CA MET A 322 -4.06 -18.61 -23.20
C MET A 322 -2.71 -19.32 -23.09
N THR A 323 -1.63 -18.58 -22.81
CA THR A 323 -0.26 -19.13 -22.77
C THR A 323 -0.04 -20.03 -21.57
N LEU A 324 -0.52 -19.62 -20.39
CA LEU A 324 -0.35 -20.35 -19.14
C LEU A 324 -1.34 -21.51 -18.97
N LYS A 325 -2.36 -21.61 -19.85
CA LYS A 325 -3.50 -22.54 -19.72
C LYS A 325 -4.21 -22.45 -18.36
N GLU A 326 -4.09 -21.30 -17.69
CA GLU A 326 -4.81 -20.97 -16.47
C GLU A 326 -6.20 -20.45 -16.85
N SER A 327 -7.02 -21.33 -17.44
CA SER A 327 -8.36 -20.98 -17.87
C SER A 327 -9.31 -21.00 -16.68
N LEU A 328 -9.54 -19.84 -16.06
CA LEU A 328 -10.61 -19.66 -15.08
C LEU A 328 -11.91 -19.36 -15.81
N SER A 329 -12.93 -20.18 -15.60
CA SER A 329 -14.29 -19.94 -16.08
C SER A 329 -15.21 -19.60 -14.93
N GLN A 330 -15.95 -18.50 -15.07
CA GLN A 330 -17.06 -18.15 -14.20
C GLN A 330 -18.32 -18.85 -14.73
N GLN A 331 -18.89 -19.75 -13.93
CA GLN A 331 -20.15 -20.40 -14.28
C GLN A 331 -21.32 -19.43 -14.18
N LEU A 332 -22.20 -19.45 -15.18
CA LEU A 332 -23.44 -18.69 -15.20
C LEU A 332 -24.48 -19.40 -14.35
N LEU A 333 -25.28 -18.63 -13.59
CA LEU A 333 -26.40 -19.17 -12.82
C LEU A 333 -27.46 -19.81 -13.73
N PHE A 334 -27.66 -19.22 -14.92
CA PHE A 334 -28.54 -19.72 -15.95
C PHE A 334 -27.78 -19.77 -17.29
N PRO A 335 -27.83 -20.89 -18.01
CA PRO A 335 -27.23 -20.97 -19.34
C PRO A 335 -27.85 -19.96 -20.30
N VAL A 336 -27.03 -19.27 -21.09
CA VAL A 336 -27.47 -18.35 -22.13
C VAL A 336 -27.52 -19.10 -23.46
N SER A 337 -28.71 -19.15 -24.08
CA SER A 337 -28.92 -19.76 -25.40
C SER A 337 -28.85 -18.71 -26.51
N LEU A 338 -27.99 -18.94 -27.49
CA LEU A 338 -27.83 -18.09 -28.68
C LEU A 338 -28.11 -18.91 -29.96
N GLN A 339 -28.58 -18.24 -31.01
CA GLN A 339 -28.86 -18.83 -32.31
C GLN A 339 -27.91 -18.26 -33.35
N PHE A 340 -27.32 -19.12 -34.17
CA PHE A 340 -26.37 -18.75 -35.21
C PHE A 340 -26.70 -19.44 -36.53
N THR A 341 -26.30 -18.83 -37.65
CA THR A 341 -26.49 -19.44 -38.97
C THR A 341 -25.62 -20.70 -39.14
N PRO A 342 -25.96 -21.64 -40.04
CA PRO A 342 -25.15 -22.85 -40.27
C PRO A 342 -23.68 -22.56 -40.64
N ALA A 343 -23.42 -21.42 -41.29
CA ALA A 343 -22.06 -20.98 -41.63
C ALA A 343 -21.27 -20.51 -40.39
N GLU A 344 -21.92 -19.81 -39.46
CA GLU A 344 -21.33 -19.33 -38.20
C GLU A 344 -21.09 -20.47 -37.22
N MET A 345 -22.02 -21.42 -37.17
CA MET A 345 -21.87 -22.63 -36.35
C MET A 345 -20.67 -23.48 -36.76
N ARG A 346 -20.27 -23.46 -38.05
CA ARG A 346 -19.04 -24.11 -38.51
C ARG A 346 -17.80 -23.45 -37.90
N VAL A 347 -17.74 -22.12 -37.93
CA VAL A 347 -16.64 -21.34 -37.33
C VAL A 347 -16.56 -21.58 -35.82
N ILE A 348 -17.70 -21.57 -35.12
CA ILE A 348 -17.75 -21.83 -33.67
C ILE A 348 -17.26 -23.25 -33.35
N LYS A 349 -17.59 -24.24 -34.17
CA LYS A 349 -17.10 -25.62 -34.01
C LYS A 349 -15.58 -25.71 -34.20
N GLU A 350 -15.01 -24.98 -35.16
CA GLU A 350 -13.55 -24.91 -35.38
C GLU A 350 -12.83 -24.21 -34.21
N LEU A 351 -13.42 -23.13 -33.68
CA LEU A 351 -12.87 -22.36 -32.56
C LEU A 351 -13.16 -22.97 -31.18
N HIS A 352 -13.93 -24.06 -31.10
CA HIS A 352 -14.43 -24.63 -29.85
C HIS A 352 -13.32 -24.88 -28.81
N ASN A 353 -12.22 -25.54 -29.22
CA ASN A 353 -11.10 -25.84 -28.33
C ASN A 353 -10.38 -24.57 -27.84
N HIS A 354 -10.30 -23.54 -28.69
CA HIS A 354 -9.68 -22.27 -28.33
C HIS A 354 -10.57 -21.46 -27.37
N LEU A 355 -11.88 -21.46 -27.59
CA LEU A 355 -12.85 -20.84 -26.69
C LEU A 355 -12.86 -21.53 -25.31
N GLN A 356 -12.72 -22.86 -25.26
CA GLN A 356 -12.55 -23.58 -23.99
C GLN A 356 -11.28 -23.15 -23.25
N THR A 357 -10.15 -23.01 -23.98
CA THR A 357 -8.88 -22.55 -23.39
C THR A 357 -8.98 -21.11 -22.85
N LEU A 358 -9.87 -20.31 -23.41
CA LEU A 358 -10.16 -18.95 -22.94
C LEU A 358 -11.03 -18.92 -21.68
N GLY A 359 -11.70 -20.02 -21.33
CA GLY A 359 -12.63 -20.10 -20.20
C GLY A 359 -14.11 -20.07 -20.60
N PHE A 360 -14.45 -20.21 -21.87
CA PHE A 360 -15.85 -20.41 -22.29
C PHE A 360 -16.26 -21.87 -22.12
N VAL A 361 -17.39 -22.11 -21.45
CA VAL A 361 -18.00 -23.43 -21.35
C VAL A 361 -19.22 -23.46 -22.25
N ILE A 362 -19.05 -24.07 -23.41
CA ILE A 362 -20.03 -24.05 -24.51
C ILE A 362 -20.55 -25.47 -24.75
N GLU A 363 -21.87 -25.60 -24.83
CA GLU A 363 -22.59 -26.83 -25.18
C GLU A 363 -23.38 -26.59 -26.48
N LEU A 364 -23.18 -27.46 -27.46
CA LEU A 364 -23.86 -27.36 -28.75
C LEU A 364 -25.28 -27.95 -28.61
N ALA A 365 -26.30 -27.16 -28.95
CA ALA A 365 -27.71 -27.53 -28.87
C ALA A 365 -28.32 -27.59 -30.28
N GLY A 366 -28.15 -28.73 -30.96
CA GLY A 366 -28.64 -28.94 -32.33
C GLY A 366 -27.75 -28.34 -33.42
N GLU A 367 -28.33 -28.02 -34.59
CA GLU A 367 -27.59 -27.48 -35.73
C GLU A 367 -27.38 -25.95 -35.68
N GLU A 368 -28.27 -25.22 -35.00
CA GLU A 368 -28.30 -23.74 -34.98
C GLU A 368 -28.20 -23.14 -33.57
N GLY A 369 -28.28 -23.96 -32.52
CA GLY A 369 -28.32 -23.51 -31.13
C GLY A 369 -26.98 -23.67 -30.40
N LEU A 370 -26.61 -22.65 -29.63
CA LEU A 370 -25.43 -22.62 -28.77
C LEU A 370 -25.83 -22.29 -27.33
N ASN A 371 -25.55 -23.19 -26.39
CA ASN A 371 -25.78 -22.97 -24.96
C ASN A 371 -24.47 -22.66 -24.25
N ILE A 372 -24.39 -21.51 -23.59
CA ILE A 372 -23.20 -21.07 -22.87
C ILE A 372 -23.46 -21.20 -21.38
N LYS A 373 -22.70 -22.07 -20.71
CA LYS A 373 -22.79 -22.36 -19.26
C LYS A 373 -21.76 -21.59 -18.44
N GLY A 374 -20.71 -21.07 -19.07
CA GLY A 374 -19.64 -20.36 -18.37
C GLY A 374 -18.86 -19.43 -19.29
N LEU A 375 -18.36 -18.34 -18.72
CA LEU A 375 -17.65 -17.26 -19.39
C LEU A 375 -16.32 -16.98 -18.70
N PRO A 376 -15.32 -16.42 -19.41
CA PRO A 376 -14.14 -15.88 -18.76
C PRO A 376 -14.52 -14.70 -17.84
N PRO A 377 -13.89 -14.54 -16.64
CA PRO A 377 -14.19 -13.44 -15.71
C PRO A 377 -14.06 -12.04 -16.29
N LEU A 378 -13.25 -11.88 -17.35
CA LEU A 378 -13.02 -10.61 -18.03
C LEU A 378 -14.16 -10.22 -18.98
N VAL A 379 -15.06 -11.14 -19.34
CA VAL A 379 -16.13 -10.92 -20.31
C VAL A 379 -17.46 -10.74 -19.58
N PRO A 380 -18.09 -9.55 -19.64
CA PRO A 380 -19.40 -9.35 -19.03
C PRO A 380 -20.49 -10.05 -19.85
N GLU A 381 -21.46 -10.65 -19.17
CA GLU A 381 -22.58 -11.39 -19.79
C GLU A 381 -23.34 -10.56 -20.84
N LYS A 382 -23.53 -9.26 -20.58
CA LYS A 382 -24.25 -8.34 -21.48
C LYS A 382 -23.63 -8.23 -22.88
N GLN A 383 -22.33 -8.46 -23.01
CA GLN A 383 -21.61 -8.29 -24.28
C GLN A 383 -21.43 -9.61 -25.03
N LEU A 384 -21.92 -10.73 -24.49
CA LEU A 384 -21.66 -12.07 -25.01
C LEU A 384 -22.02 -12.24 -26.50
N GLY A 385 -23.21 -11.79 -26.92
CA GLY A 385 -23.63 -11.86 -28.32
C GLY A 385 -22.68 -11.07 -29.23
N SER A 386 -22.43 -9.80 -28.89
CA SER A 386 -21.52 -8.94 -29.66
C SER A 386 -20.08 -9.47 -29.73
N VAL A 387 -19.62 -10.14 -28.68
CA VAL A 387 -18.29 -10.76 -28.63
C VAL A 387 -18.19 -11.90 -29.64
N LEU A 388 -19.19 -12.78 -29.69
CA LEU A 388 -19.21 -13.91 -30.62
C LEU A 388 -19.40 -13.46 -32.07
N ASP A 389 -20.28 -12.51 -32.32
CA ASP A 389 -20.47 -11.94 -33.66
C ASP A 389 -19.18 -11.30 -34.17
N GLN A 390 -18.47 -10.54 -33.32
CA GLN A 390 -17.21 -9.91 -33.68
C GLN A 390 -16.09 -10.96 -33.89
N LEU A 391 -16.04 -12.01 -33.08
CA LEU A 391 -15.10 -13.13 -33.29
C LEU A 391 -15.32 -13.82 -34.64
N ILE A 392 -16.57 -14.06 -35.02
CA ILE A 392 -16.88 -14.68 -36.31
C ILE A 392 -16.57 -13.74 -37.47
N ALA A 393 -16.85 -12.44 -37.31
CA ALA A 393 -16.51 -11.44 -38.32
C ALA A 393 -15.00 -11.36 -38.55
N GLU A 394 -14.20 -11.35 -37.48
CA GLU A 394 -12.73 -11.33 -37.56
C GLU A 394 -12.19 -12.61 -38.20
N TYR A 395 -12.76 -13.78 -37.85
CA TYR A 395 -12.33 -15.07 -38.40
C TYR A 395 -12.54 -15.17 -39.90
N ARG A 396 -13.62 -14.55 -40.40
CA ARG A 396 -13.89 -14.48 -41.84
C ARG A 396 -12.91 -13.55 -42.58
N GLN A 397 -12.33 -12.57 -41.90
CA GLN A 397 -11.36 -11.64 -42.48
C GLN A 397 -9.94 -12.21 -42.51
N GLU A 398 -9.49 -12.86 -41.43
CA GLU A 398 -8.15 -13.44 -41.33
C GLU A 398 -8.09 -14.90 -41.83
N ASN A 399 -8.32 -15.11 -43.13
CA ASN A 399 -8.21 -16.44 -43.77
C ASN A 399 -6.74 -16.81 -44.12
N THR A 400 -5.76 -16.80 -43.21
CA THR A 400 -4.39 -17.34 -43.53
C THR A 400 -3.52 -17.73 -42.31
N SER A 401 -3.23 -19.04 -42.20
CA SER A 401 -2.10 -19.76 -41.56
C SER A 401 -1.26 -19.14 -40.42
N ASN A 402 -1.50 -19.60 -39.18
CA ASN A 402 -0.53 -20.14 -38.21
C ASN A 402 -1.19 -20.23 -36.82
N SER A 403 -0.87 -21.25 -36.01
CA SER A 403 -1.46 -21.44 -34.67
C SER A 403 -1.15 -20.31 -33.68
N LEU A 404 0.04 -19.70 -33.75
CA LEU A 404 0.37 -18.49 -32.97
C LEU A 404 -0.45 -17.26 -33.41
N SER A 405 -0.87 -17.20 -34.68
CA SER A 405 -1.73 -16.13 -35.19
C SER A 405 -3.15 -16.23 -34.64
N GLN A 406 -3.63 -17.46 -34.37
CA GLN A 406 -5.01 -17.68 -33.92
C GLN A 406 -5.25 -17.19 -32.49
N SER A 407 -4.30 -17.41 -31.57
CA SER A 407 -4.41 -16.85 -30.20
C SER A 407 -4.36 -15.32 -30.18
N ASP A 408 -3.51 -14.74 -31.03
CA ASP A 408 -3.39 -13.29 -31.19
C ASP A 408 -4.68 -12.68 -31.75
N MET A 409 -5.21 -13.27 -32.82
CA MET A 409 -6.48 -12.90 -33.43
C MET A 409 -7.63 -12.96 -32.43
N LEU A 410 -7.77 -14.06 -31.69
CA LEU A 410 -8.82 -14.22 -30.69
C LEU A 410 -8.70 -13.18 -29.56
N ALA A 411 -7.47 -12.92 -29.08
CA ALA A 411 -7.24 -11.90 -28.07
C ALA A 411 -7.59 -10.48 -28.58
N LYS A 412 -7.28 -10.17 -29.85
CA LYS A 412 -7.65 -8.90 -30.50
C LYS A 412 -9.16 -8.74 -30.61
N ALA A 413 -9.87 -9.76 -31.07
CA ALA A 413 -11.33 -9.74 -31.19
C ALA A 413 -12.03 -9.59 -29.82
N LEU A 414 -11.56 -10.30 -28.80
CA LEU A 414 -12.09 -10.19 -27.44
C LEU A 414 -11.83 -8.82 -26.82
N CYS A 415 -10.61 -8.29 -26.90
CA CYS A 415 -10.32 -6.97 -26.33
C CYS A 415 -11.08 -5.86 -27.08
N GLY A 416 -11.27 -5.99 -28.40
CA GLY A 416 -12.02 -5.06 -29.22
C GLY A 416 -13.49 -4.96 -28.81
N SER A 417 -14.14 -6.11 -28.57
CA SER A 417 -15.54 -6.19 -28.14
C SER A 417 -15.75 -5.74 -26.69
N VAL A 418 -14.92 -6.25 -25.78
CA VAL A 418 -15.08 -6.07 -24.32
C VAL A 418 -14.60 -4.70 -23.81
N SER A 419 -13.71 -4.05 -24.55
CA SER A 419 -13.15 -2.78 -24.09
C SER A 419 -14.18 -1.68 -23.86
N VAL A 420 -13.95 -0.85 -22.83
CA VAL A 420 -14.64 0.43 -22.61
C VAL A 420 -14.66 1.23 -23.91
N LYS A 421 -15.85 1.70 -24.29
CA LYS A 421 -16.01 2.48 -25.52
C LYS A 421 -15.78 3.95 -25.24
N SER A 422 -15.33 4.67 -26.26
CA SER A 422 -15.27 6.13 -26.22
C SER A 422 -16.68 6.69 -25.96
N GLY A 423 -16.86 7.40 -24.84
CA GLY A 423 -18.15 7.95 -24.39
C GLY A 423 -18.62 7.43 -23.04
N ASP A 424 -18.06 6.32 -22.56
CA ASP A 424 -18.38 5.74 -21.26
C ASP A 424 -17.78 6.58 -20.12
N ILE A 425 -18.50 6.66 -18.99
CA ILE A 425 -18.02 7.35 -17.79
C ILE A 425 -17.26 6.33 -16.95
N LEU A 426 -16.02 6.64 -16.57
CA LEU A 426 -15.27 5.86 -15.58
C LEU A 426 -15.25 6.58 -14.25
N ASP A 427 -15.50 5.85 -13.18
CA ASP A 427 -15.27 6.35 -11.83
C ASP A 427 -13.76 6.61 -11.59
N PRO A 428 -13.40 7.54 -10.69
CA PRO A 428 -12.00 7.91 -10.45
C PRO A 428 -11.10 6.73 -10.07
N LEU A 429 -11.62 5.74 -9.35
CA LEU A 429 -10.87 4.55 -8.97
C LEU A 429 -10.58 3.68 -10.19
N SER A 430 -11.56 3.47 -11.07
CA SER A 430 -11.39 2.77 -12.35
C SER A 430 -10.46 3.51 -13.31
N GLN A 431 -10.46 4.85 -13.29
CA GLN A 431 -9.50 5.63 -14.07
C GLN A 431 -8.08 5.34 -13.61
N LEU A 432 -7.82 5.45 -12.30
CA LEU A 432 -6.51 5.17 -11.72
C LEU A 432 -6.08 3.70 -11.92
N ALA A 433 -7.02 2.75 -11.75
CA ALA A 433 -6.77 1.34 -12.00
C ALA A 433 -6.38 1.07 -13.47
N LEU A 434 -7.07 1.69 -14.43
CA LEU A 434 -6.75 1.55 -15.84
C LEU A 434 -5.36 2.11 -16.19
N VAL A 435 -4.98 3.24 -15.58
CA VAL A 435 -3.63 3.82 -15.74
C VAL A 435 -2.56 2.86 -15.20
N ASN A 436 -2.75 2.34 -13.99
CA ASN A 436 -1.81 1.41 -13.38
C ASN A 436 -1.69 0.10 -14.18
N ASP A 437 -2.83 -0.46 -14.60
CA ASP A 437 -2.86 -1.67 -15.41
C ASP A 437 -2.16 -1.47 -16.77
N LEU A 438 -2.33 -0.29 -17.39
CA LEU A 438 -1.66 0.04 -18.66
C LEU A 438 -0.13 0.06 -18.50
N PHE A 439 0.38 0.66 -17.42
CA PHE A 439 1.82 0.72 -17.18
C PHE A 439 2.42 -0.59 -16.65
N ALA A 440 1.58 -1.50 -16.15
CA ALA A 440 1.98 -2.87 -15.84
C ALA A 440 2.06 -3.79 -17.07
N CYS A 441 1.56 -3.35 -18.24
CA CYS A 441 1.66 -4.10 -19.50
C CYS A 441 3.10 -4.12 -20.02
N LYS A 442 3.48 -5.20 -20.71
CA LYS A 442 4.81 -5.37 -21.33
C LYS A 442 5.11 -4.29 -22.35
N GLU A 443 4.11 -3.88 -23.12
CA GLU A 443 4.21 -2.72 -24.00
C GLU A 443 3.00 -1.81 -23.81
N SER A 444 3.28 -0.57 -23.43
CA SER A 444 2.29 0.42 -23.00
C SER A 444 2.10 1.56 -24.01
N MET A 445 2.98 1.66 -25.02
CA MET A 445 2.95 2.74 -26.01
C MET A 445 1.96 2.47 -27.17
N LEU A 446 1.82 1.22 -27.58
CA LEU A 446 1.04 0.82 -28.76
C LEU A 446 -0.14 -0.09 -28.39
N SER A 447 -1.32 0.24 -28.93
CA SER A 447 -2.49 -0.63 -28.83
C SER A 447 -2.27 -1.92 -29.63
N PRO A 448 -3.08 -2.98 -29.40
CA PRO A 448 -3.04 -4.20 -30.21
C PRO A 448 -3.28 -3.98 -31.72
N PHE A 449 -3.72 -2.77 -32.09
CA PHE A 449 -3.98 -2.32 -33.45
C PHE A 449 -2.93 -1.28 -33.93
N ASN A 450 -1.75 -1.25 -33.30
CA ASN A 450 -0.61 -0.38 -33.64
C ASN A 450 -0.91 1.13 -33.64
N LYS A 451 -1.80 1.59 -32.74
CA LYS A 451 -2.07 3.02 -32.54
C LYS A 451 -1.48 3.48 -31.21
N PRO A 452 -0.96 4.73 -31.12
CA PRO A 452 -0.43 5.25 -29.87
C PRO A 452 -1.53 5.31 -28.80
N ILE A 453 -1.20 4.85 -27.59
CA ILE A 453 -2.12 4.80 -26.44
C ILE A 453 -2.13 6.12 -25.70
N PHE A 454 -0.96 6.69 -25.42
CA PHE A 454 -0.83 7.94 -24.68
C PHE A 454 0.17 8.88 -25.34
N ILE A 455 0.05 10.16 -25.00
CA ILE A 455 1.03 11.20 -25.30
C ILE A 455 1.42 11.92 -24.02
N THR A 456 2.68 12.34 -23.94
CA THR A 456 3.19 13.15 -22.83
C THR A 456 3.32 14.58 -23.31
N LEU A 457 2.71 15.52 -22.58
CA LEU A 457 2.92 16.95 -22.76
C LEU A 457 3.87 17.44 -21.68
N THR A 458 5.05 17.90 -22.09
CA THR A 458 6.04 18.44 -21.14
C THR A 458 5.73 19.89 -20.79
N GLU A 459 6.22 20.37 -19.64
CA GLU A 459 6.06 21.79 -19.24
C GLU A 459 6.56 22.75 -20.34
N ASN A 460 7.73 22.46 -20.90
CA ASN A 460 8.30 23.22 -22.02
C ASN A 460 7.40 23.28 -23.27
N GLU A 461 6.68 22.20 -23.58
CA GLU A 461 5.74 22.17 -24.71
C GLU A 461 4.46 22.96 -24.43
N ILE A 462 4.02 22.96 -23.17
CA ILE A 462 2.89 23.76 -22.72
C ILE A 462 3.27 25.24 -22.78
N ASP A 463 4.43 25.62 -22.24
CA ASP A 463 4.93 27.01 -22.26
C ASP A 463 5.10 27.55 -23.68
N LYS A 464 5.59 26.73 -24.62
CA LYS A 464 5.67 27.06 -26.05
C LYS A 464 4.32 27.26 -26.75
N LYS A 465 3.21 26.86 -26.14
CA LYS A 465 1.87 27.13 -26.70
C LYS A 465 1.29 28.45 -26.22
N PHE A 466 1.82 29.00 -25.13
CA PHE A 466 1.41 30.29 -24.58
C PHE A 466 2.31 31.45 -25.05
N ASN A 467 3.56 31.15 -25.44
CA ASN A 467 4.50 32.06 -26.09
C ASN A 467 4.50 31.85 -27.60
#